data_AF-A0A6A8MKP5-F1
#
_entry.id   AF-A0A6A8MKP5-F1
#
_cell.length_a   1.000
_cell.length_b   1.000
_cell.length_c   1.000
_cell.angle_alpha   90.00
_cell.angle_beta   90.00
_cell.angle_gamma   90.00
#
_symmetry.space_group_name_H-M   'P 1'
#
loop_
_entity.id
_entity.type
_entity.pdbx_description
1 polymer ?
#
loop_
_entity_poly.entity_id
_entity_poly.type
_entity_poly.pdbx_seq_one_letter_code
_entity_poly.pdbx_strand_id
1 'polypeptide(L)'
;TSKIPQWIKTNANWWSTDQISNSEFLEGIDFLFEKGIVVVTSKEVTAQSNWKLPSWIKITASWWSEDKISDDDFLNMIENLVKRKIIII
;
A
#
# COMPACT_ATOMS: atom_id res chain seq x y z
N THR A 1 -4.90 19.36 0.07
CA THR A 1 -4.15 18.76 1.18
C THR A 1 -4.18 17.26 0.98
N SER A 2 -3.03 16.62 0.78
CA SER A 2 -3.00 15.16 0.66
C SER A 2 -3.47 14.55 1.98
N LYS A 3 -4.38 13.58 1.90
CA LYS A 3 -4.84 12.81 3.06
C LYS A 3 -3.78 11.80 3.50
N ILE A 4 -2.80 11.52 2.63
CA ILE A 4 -1.74 10.55 2.86
C ILE A 4 -0.54 11.27 3.49
N PRO A 5 -0.07 10.82 4.67
CA PRO A 5 1.17 11.32 5.24
C PRO A 5 2.37 11.09 4.33
N GLN A 6 3.26 12.09 4.25
CA GLN A 6 4.45 12.04 3.40
C GLN A 6 5.35 10.83 3.66
N TRP A 7 5.45 10.36 4.91
CA TRP A 7 6.27 9.20 5.26
C TRP A 7 5.81 7.90 4.57
N ILE A 8 4.51 7.77 4.27
CA ILE A 8 3.99 6.59 3.54
C ILE A 8 4.48 6.61 2.09
N LYS A 9 4.59 7.82 1.51
CA LYS A 9 5.14 8.02 0.16
C LYS A 9 6.64 7.74 0.12
N THR A 10 7.36 8.12 1.17
CA THR A 10 8.75 7.72 1.35
C THR A 10 8.91 6.20 1.46
N ASN A 11 8.05 5.54 2.23
CA ASN A 11 8.05 4.08 2.34
C ASN A 11 7.74 3.40 0.99
N ALA A 12 6.85 3.96 0.16
CA ALA A 12 6.60 3.44 -1.18
C ALA A 12 7.86 3.47 -2.07
N ASN A 13 8.63 4.56 -2.03
CA ASN A 13 9.91 4.64 -2.74
C ASN A 13 10.90 3.58 -2.22
N TRP A 14 11.08 3.51 -0.90
CA TRP A 14 11.97 2.53 -0.28
C TRP A 14 11.55 1.09 -0.59
N TRP A 15 10.26 0.80 -0.59
CA TRP A 15 9.75 -0.52 -0.90
C TRP A 15 9.94 -0.91 -2.37
N SER A 16 9.76 0.07 -3.28
CA SER A 16 9.98 -0.13 -4.72
C SER A 16 11.46 -0.33 -5.09
N THR A 17 12.37 0.14 -4.24
CA THR A 17 13.82 0.04 -4.39
C THR A 17 14.45 -1.04 -3.50
N ASP A 18 13.61 -1.94 -2.95
CA ASP A 18 14.02 -3.05 -2.08
C ASP A 18 14.78 -2.64 -0.80
N GLN A 19 14.63 -1.39 -0.36
CA GLN A 19 15.23 -0.88 0.88
C GLN A 19 14.43 -1.29 2.13
N ILE A 20 13.12 -1.51 2.00
CA ILE A 20 12.27 -2.06 3.06
C ILE A 20 11.52 -3.29 2.59
N SER A 21 11.19 -4.17 3.52
CA SER A 21 10.44 -5.40 3.30
C SER A 21 8.97 -5.15 2.95
N ASN A 22 8.29 -6.18 2.45
CA ASN A 22 6.84 -6.13 2.22
C ASN A 22 6.08 -5.83 3.52
N SER A 23 6.49 -6.41 4.65
CA SER A 23 5.87 -6.17 5.96
C SER A 23 5.99 -4.72 6.39
N GLU A 24 7.18 -4.13 6.29
CA GLU A 24 7.41 -2.72 6.66
C GLU A 24 6.59 -1.75 5.79
N PHE A 25 6.40 -2.07 4.50
CA PHE A 25 5.52 -1.29 3.65
C PHE A 25 4.04 -1.46 4.04
N LEU A 26 3.61 -2.70 4.33
CA LEU A 26 2.25 -3.01 4.71
C LEU A 26 1.83 -2.38 6.05
N GLU A 27 2.75 -2.16 6.99
CA GLU A 27 2.48 -1.38 8.21
C GLU A 27 2.02 0.05 7.88
N GLY A 28 2.60 0.66 6.84
CA GLY A 28 2.15 1.96 6.33
C GLY A 28 0.76 1.91 5.71
N ILE A 29 0.44 0.81 5.03
CA ILE A 29 -0.89 0.58 4.47
C ILE A 29 -1.92 0.37 5.60
N ASP A 30 -1.59 -0.41 6.62
CA ASP A 30 -2.43 -0.61 7.81
C ASP A 30 -2.78 0.71 8.49
N PHE A 31 -1.80 1.60 8.63
CA PHE A 31 -2.04 2.94 9.15
C PHE A 31 -3.10 3.72 8.35
N LEU A 32 -3.13 3.59 7.01
CA LEU A 32 -4.15 4.24 6.17
C LEU A 32 -5.56 3.72 6.47
N PHE A 33 -5.70 2.43 6.78
CA PHE A 33 -6.97 1.85 7.20
C PHE A 33 -7.36 2.29 8.60
N GLU A 34 -6.41 2.31 9.56
CA GLU A 34 -6.65 2.79 10.92
C GLU A 34 -7.11 4.25 10.97
N LYS A 35 -6.58 5.09 10.08
CA LYS A 35 -7.00 6.50 9.94
C LYS A 35 -8.26 6.69 9.11
N GLY A 36 -8.83 5.63 8.54
CA GLY A 36 -10.00 5.71 7.66
C GLY A 36 -9.74 6.48 6.36
N ILE A 37 -8.48 6.56 5.92
CA ILE A 37 -8.10 7.16 4.64
C ILE A 37 -8.47 6.21 3.50
N VAL A 38 -8.26 4.91 3.71
CA VAL A 38 -8.81 3.84 2.87
C VAL A 38 -9.92 3.15 3.64
N VAL A 39 -11.06 2.93 2.99
CA VAL A 39 -12.22 2.24 3.59
C VAL A 39 -12.57 1.04 2.72
N VAL A 40 -12.58 -0.14 3.32
CA VAL A 40 -13.03 -1.39 2.68
C VAL A 40 -14.04 -2.09 3.58
N THR A 41 -15.11 -2.60 2.96
CA THR A 41 -16.21 -3.27 3.68
C THR A 41 -15.83 -4.68 4.16
N SER A 42 -14.78 -5.29 3.62
CA SER A 42 -14.31 -6.62 3.99
C SER A 42 -12.83 -6.59 4.40
N LYS A 43 -12.56 -6.31 5.68
CA LYS A 43 -11.25 -6.56 6.29
C LYS A 43 -11.27 -7.98 6.86
N GLU A 44 -10.77 -8.96 6.10
CA GLU A 44 -10.39 -10.24 6.69
C GLU A 44 -8.98 -10.05 7.25
N VAL A 45 -8.78 -10.21 8.55
CA VAL A 45 -7.46 -10.09 9.18
C VAL A 45 -6.82 -11.47 9.18
N THR A 46 -5.80 -11.69 8.34
CA THR A 46 -4.94 -12.88 8.48
C THR A 46 -3.48 -12.48 8.47
N ALA A 47 -2.83 -12.69 9.62
CA ALA A 47 -1.39 -12.62 9.76
C ALA A 47 -0.74 -13.80 9.02
N GLN A 48 -0.25 -13.60 7.79
CA GLN A 48 0.60 -14.59 7.13
C GLN A 48 1.83 -13.96 6.49
N SER A 49 2.97 -14.47 6.94
CA SER A 49 4.34 -13.97 6.70
C SER A 49 4.99 -14.44 5.39
N ASN A 50 4.24 -15.06 4.47
CA ASN A 50 4.78 -15.69 3.25
C ASN A 50 4.13 -15.20 1.95
N TRP A 51 3.70 -13.94 1.91
CA TRP A 51 3.05 -13.38 0.72
C TRP A 51 4.03 -13.05 -0.40
N LYS A 52 3.82 -13.62 -1.60
CA LYS A 52 4.51 -13.22 -2.83
C LYS A 52 3.72 -12.11 -3.52
N LEU A 53 4.05 -10.85 -3.20
CA LEU A 53 3.43 -9.70 -3.87
C LEU A 53 3.89 -9.69 -5.34
N PRO A 54 2.97 -9.63 -6.32
CA PRO A 54 3.36 -9.44 -7.71
C PRO A 54 4.22 -8.19 -7.89
N SER A 55 5.26 -8.28 -8.72
CA SER A 55 6.20 -7.17 -8.95
C SER A 55 5.55 -5.90 -9.50
N TRP A 56 4.40 -6.01 -10.19
CA TRP A 56 3.68 -4.85 -10.70
C TRP A 56 3.20 -3.89 -9.59
N ILE A 57 2.98 -4.40 -8.37
CA ILE A 57 2.58 -3.57 -7.22
C ILE A 57 3.73 -2.64 -6.82
N LYS A 58 4.97 -3.15 -6.79
CA LYS A 58 6.17 -2.35 -6.52
C LYS A 58 6.41 -1.28 -7.58
N ILE A 59 6.16 -1.61 -8.85
CA ILE A 59 6.24 -0.64 -9.96
C ILE A 59 5.26 0.52 -9.72
N THR A 60 4.03 0.19 -9.31
CA THR A 60 2.99 1.19 -9.06
C THR A 60 3.33 2.05 -7.84
N ALA A 61 3.93 1.47 -6.80
CA ALA A 61 4.44 2.22 -5.64
C ALA A 61 5.59 3.17 -6.01
N SER A 62 6.51 2.76 -6.89
CA SER A 62 7.55 3.66 -7.46
C SER A 62 6.89 4.82 -8.20
N TRP A 63 5.95 4.54 -9.11
CA TRP A 63 5.24 5.59 -9.84
C TRP A 63 4.52 6.58 -8.93
N TRP A 64 3.90 6.10 -7.86
CA TRP A 64 3.27 6.99 -6.89
C TRP A 64 4.31 7.86 -6.17
N SER A 65 5.42 7.27 -5.73
CA SER A 65 6.50 8.02 -5.06
C SER A 65 7.17 9.07 -5.96
N GLU A 66 7.15 8.84 -7.27
CA GLU A 66 7.68 9.73 -8.31
C GLU A 66 6.63 10.72 -8.86
N ASP A 67 5.47 10.84 -8.22
CA ASP A 67 4.37 11.73 -8.66
C ASP A 67 3.83 11.44 -10.07
N LYS A 68 4.07 10.22 -10.60
CA LYS A 68 3.56 9.78 -11.92
C LYS A 68 2.10 9.35 -11.87
N ILE A 69 1.61 8.96 -10.70
CA ILE A 69 0.19 8.67 -10.44
C ILE A 69 -0.28 9.45 -9.22
N SER A 70 -1.58 9.72 -9.16
CA SER A 70 -2.17 10.49 -8.07
C SER A 70 -2.29 9.69 -6.79
N ASP A 71 -2.51 10.38 -5.67
CA ASP A 71 -2.86 9.75 -4.39
C ASP A 71 -4.13 8.88 -4.53
N ASP A 72 -5.13 9.35 -5.28
CA ASP A 72 -6.37 8.60 -5.51
C ASP A 72 -6.12 7.31 -6.32
N ASP A 73 -5.23 7.34 -7.33
CA ASP A 73 -4.84 6.15 -8.09
C ASP A 73 -4.17 5.12 -7.18
N PHE A 74 -3.28 5.58 -6.30
CA PHE A 74 -2.62 4.72 -5.32
C PHE A 74 -3.62 4.11 -4.33
N LEU A 75 -4.51 4.92 -3.75
CA LEU A 75 -5.53 4.43 -2.81
C LEU A 75 -6.49 3.43 -3.48
N ASN A 76 -6.92 3.71 -4.70
CA ASN A 76 -7.76 2.80 -5.49
C ASN A 76 -7.05 1.46 -5.77
N MET A 77 -5.73 1.47 -6.02
CA MET A 77 -4.95 0.24 -6.14
C MET A 77 -4.99 -0.55 -4.84
N ILE A 78 -4.70 0.08 -3.70
CA ILE A 78 -4.69 -0.58 -2.38
C ILE A 78 -6.07 -1.17 -2.07
N GLU A 79 -7.14 -0.41 -2.30
CA GLU A 79 -8.52 -0.88 -2.11
C GLU A 79 -8.81 -2.13 -2.98
N ASN A 80 -8.40 -2.10 -4.25
CA ASN A 80 -8.58 -3.23 -5.16
C ASN A 80 -7.76 -4.46 -4.74
N LEU A 81 -6.55 -4.27 -4.23
CA LEU A 81 -5.71 -5.35 -3.73
C LEU A 81 -6.37 -6.06 -2.54
N VAL A 82 -6.96 -5.31 -1.61
CA VAL A 82 -7.69 -5.88 -0.47
C VAL A 82 -8.98 -6.55 -0.91
N LYS A 83 -9.79 -5.91 -1.77
CA LYS A 83 -11.02 -6.49 -2.32
C LYS A 83 -10.79 -7.82 -3.04
N ARG A 84 -9.66 -7.94 -3.74
CA ARG A 84 -9.27 -9.16 -4.47
C ARG A 84 -8.55 -10.17 -3.58
N LYS A 85 -8.43 -9.90 -2.27
CA LYS A 85 -7.68 -10.71 -1.30
C LYS A 85 -6.23 -10.96 -1.74
N ILE A 86 -5.61 -9.97 -2.39
CA ILE A 86 -4.17 -9.95 -2.75
C ILE A 86 -3.34 -9.32 -1.63
N ILE A 87 -3.93 -8.40 -0.87
CA ILE A 87 -3.36 -7.94 0.40
C ILE A 87 -4.39 -8.26 1.46
N ILE A 88 -3.91 -8.78 2.58
CA ILE A 88 -4.71 -9.07 3.76
C ILE A 88 -4.09 -8.28 4.91
N ILE A 89 -4.94 -7.62 5.69
CA ILE A 89 -4.61 -6.58 6.68
C ILE A 89 -5.48 -6.78 7.91
#